data_AF-A0A2E1JZT2-F1
#
_entry.id   AF-A0A2E1JZT2-F1
#
_cell.length_a   1.000
_cell.length_b   1.000
_cell.length_c   1.000
_cell.angle_alpha   90.00
_cell.angle_beta   90.00
_cell.angle_gamma   90.00
#
_symmetry.space_group_name_H-M   'P 1'
#
loop_
_entity.id
_entity.type
_entity.pdbx_description
1 polymer ?
#
loop_
_entity_poly.entity_id
_entity_poly.type
_entity_poly.pdbx_seq_one_letter_code
_entity_poly.pdbx_strand_id
1 'polypeptide(L)'
;MPSSITCETLLSILKRTKPQRTTILVEDPFLSHFAEKSIKAIHNTPFTRHIYSPKTHASIQTSLSSRDMFSDNHAHIIQVKGTDLKHEPLEQLIHNENDVILIYLIEKIQPAQKRTKNFLALAKQTTMISTKALSEKKTLTWMKTLCAFHQIQISDHLIHTICQRLDGDLSSLDQLVTQLILQKVREIKTIDHLTPYILTTQQAPIFSTIDALFNGKYDTCVAFFRTHHQADVLQKIYWMSLKRLRQMVRLQEKYIADKTSLHVLLQNERIWPQMQPMFKKALQQPQSKLQQHFTELCDLEYLLKGQSHLNFERNAIARLLKLCQALS
;
A
#
# COMPACT_ATOMS: atom_id res chain seq x y z
N MET A 1 -23.98 -14.02 -2.07
CA MET A 1 -22.60 -13.83 -1.59
C MET A 1 -22.71 -13.29 -0.18
N PRO A 2 -22.08 -13.90 0.83
CA PRO A 2 -22.08 -13.34 2.19
C PRO A 2 -21.58 -11.91 2.14
N SER A 3 -22.29 -11.01 2.81
CA SER A 3 -22.08 -9.57 2.78
C SER A 3 -20.69 -9.22 3.34
N SER A 4 -19.70 -9.11 2.46
CA SER A 4 -18.36 -8.66 2.87
C SER A 4 -18.44 -7.18 3.22
N ILE A 5 -18.11 -6.85 4.46
CA ILE A 5 -17.95 -5.49 4.92
C ILE A 5 -16.67 -4.92 4.31
N THR A 6 -16.75 -3.70 3.82
CA THR A 6 -15.60 -2.95 3.35
C THR A 6 -14.93 -2.24 4.53
N CYS A 7 -13.62 -2.04 4.47
CA CYS A 7 -12.90 -1.31 5.52
C CYS A 7 -13.45 0.10 5.78
N GLU A 8 -14.09 0.73 4.78
CA GLU A 8 -14.78 2.03 4.89
C GLU A 8 -15.89 2.02 5.95
N THR A 9 -16.65 0.93 6.03
CA THR A 9 -17.81 0.76 6.94
C THR A 9 -17.45 -0.01 8.21
N LEU A 10 -16.21 -0.49 8.31
CA LEU A 10 -15.74 -1.27 9.45
C LEU A 10 -15.95 -0.53 10.77
N LEU A 11 -15.48 0.72 10.86
CA LEU A 11 -15.55 1.52 12.08
C LEU A 11 -16.98 1.81 12.54
N SER A 12 -17.91 2.05 11.59
CA SER A 12 -19.30 2.33 11.93
C SER A 12 -20.03 1.07 12.43
N ILE A 13 -19.69 -0.09 11.89
CA ILE A 13 -20.21 -1.39 12.33
C ILE A 13 -19.64 -1.75 13.70
N LEU A 14 -18.34 -1.57 13.88
CA LEU A 14 -17.65 -1.82 15.15
C LEU A 14 -18.17 -0.97 16.32
N LYS A 15 -18.71 0.24 16.07
CA LYS A 15 -19.44 1.02 17.09
C LYS A 15 -20.77 0.39 17.51
N ARG A 16 -21.43 -0.34 16.61
CA ARG A 16 -22.77 -0.90 16.81
C ARG A 16 -22.74 -2.34 17.31
N THR A 17 -21.78 -3.12 16.84
CA THR A 17 -21.65 -4.54 17.15
C THR A 17 -20.21 -4.87 17.48
N LYS A 18 -20.01 -5.73 18.49
CA LYS A 18 -18.71 -6.27 18.88
C LYS A 18 -18.61 -7.71 18.34
N PRO A 19 -18.17 -7.91 17.09
CA PRO A 19 -18.14 -9.24 16.49
C PRO A 19 -17.15 -10.13 17.24
N GLN A 20 -17.62 -11.28 17.73
CA GLN A 20 -16.78 -12.29 18.35
C GLN A 20 -15.95 -13.05 17.32
N ARG A 21 -16.51 -13.29 16.12
CA ARG A 21 -15.84 -14.01 15.02
C ARG A 21 -15.73 -13.15 13.78
N THR A 22 -14.50 -12.92 13.35
CA THR A 22 -14.20 -12.04 12.22
C THR A 22 -13.20 -12.71 11.29
N THR A 23 -13.40 -12.56 9.99
CA THR A 23 -12.44 -12.98 8.98
C THR A 23 -11.98 -11.78 8.18
N ILE A 24 -10.68 -11.53 8.18
CA ILE A 24 -10.04 -10.47 7.41
C ILE A 24 -9.38 -11.11 6.19
N LEU A 25 -9.82 -10.71 5.01
CA LEU A 25 -9.16 -11.05 3.75
C LEU A 25 -8.01 -10.08 3.55
N VAL A 26 -6.77 -10.56 3.55
CA VAL A 26 -5.55 -9.74 3.44
C VAL A 26 -5.25 -9.50 1.96
N GLU A 27 -5.66 -8.33 1.47
CA GLU A 27 -5.42 -7.85 0.10
C GLU A 27 -4.52 -6.60 0.12
N ASP A 28 -4.82 -5.61 0.95
CA ASP A 28 -3.96 -4.46 1.24
C ASP A 28 -3.30 -4.60 2.62
N PRO A 29 -1.97 -4.48 2.74
CA PRO A 29 -1.27 -4.63 4.02
C PRO A 29 -1.69 -3.64 5.10
N PHE A 30 -1.87 -2.36 4.73
CA PHE A 30 -2.20 -1.32 5.69
C PHE A 30 -3.62 -1.51 6.23
N LEU A 31 -4.61 -1.69 5.34
CA LEU A 31 -6.01 -1.88 5.73
C LEU A 31 -6.21 -3.16 6.54
N SER A 32 -5.44 -4.21 6.25
CA SER A 32 -5.46 -5.45 7.03
C SER A 32 -4.96 -5.23 8.46
N HIS A 33 -3.84 -4.51 8.59
CA HIS A 33 -3.31 -4.13 9.90
C HIS A 33 -4.27 -3.21 10.65
N PHE A 34 -4.84 -2.21 9.96
CA PHE A 34 -5.81 -1.29 10.52
C PHE A 34 -7.06 -2.00 11.03
N ALA A 35 -7.60 -2.96 10.27
CA ALA A 35 -8.76 -3.75 10.67
C ALA A 35 -8.45 -4.61 11.90
N GLU A 36 -7.31 -5.30 11.91
CA GLU A 36 -6.85 -6.09 13.06
C GLU A 36 -6.71 -5.21 14.32
N LYS A 37 -6.01 -4.07 14.20
CA LYS A 37 -5.81 -3.11 15.30
C LYS A 37 -7.14 -2.57 15.84
N SER A 38 -8.07 -2.24 14.95
CA SER A 38 -9.40 -1.72 15.32
C SER A 38 -10.22 -2.73 16.12
N ILE A 39 -10.21 -4.01 15.70
CA ILE A 39 -10.92 -5.08 16.41
C ILE A 39 -10.28 -5.34 17.78
N LYS A 40 -8.95 -5.39 17.85
CA LYS A 40 -8.22 -5.56 19.13
C LYS A 40 -8.58 -4.48 20.14
N ALA A 41 -8.63 -3.22 19.69
CA ALA A 41 -8.93 -2.07 20.55
C ALA A 41 -10.31 -2.15 21.22
N ILE A 42 -11.30 -2.78 20.57
CA ILE A 42 -12.68 -2.90 21.09
C ILE A 42 -12.82 -4.06 22.08
N HIS A 43 -12.05 -5.13 21.85
CA HIS A 43 -12.09 -6.29 22.74
C HIS A 43 -11.34 -6.05 24.05
N ASN A 44 -10.29 -5.22 24.04
CA ASN A 44 -9.46 -4.88 25.20
C ASN A 44 -8.97 -6.13 25.97
N THR A 45 -8.67 -7.20 25.22
CA THR A 45 -8.16 -8.47 25.72
C THR A 45 -6.84 -8.81 25.02
N PRO A 46 -5.94 -9.57 25.65
CA PRO A 46 -4.73 -10.05 24.99
C PRO A 46 -5.09 -11.04 23.87
N PHE A 47 -4.41 -10.90 22.73
CA PHE A 47 -4.60 -11.79 21.58
C PHE A 47 -3.39 -12.71 21.40
N THR A 48 -3.64 -14.02 21.32
CA THR A 48 -2.63 -15.01 20.96
C THR A 48 -2.64 -15.24 19.45
N ARG A 49 -1.51 -15.03 18.79
CA ARG A 49 -1.38 -15.25 17.34
C ARG A 49 -0.90 -16.66 17.03
N HIS A 50 -1.60 -17.31 16.11
CA HIS A 50 -1.35 -18.65 15.61
C HIS A 50 -1.13 -18.61 14.10
N ILE A 51 -0.09 -19.28 13.61
CA ILE A 51 0.13 -19.49 12.18
C ILE A 51 -0.39 -20.89 11.84
N TYR A 52 -1.46 -20.93 11.06
CA TYR A 52 -2.07 -22.19 10.66
C TYR A 52 -1.22 -22.88 9.60
N SER A 53 -1.00 -24.15 9.84
CA SER A 53 -0.50 -25.14 8.91
C SER A 53 -1.11 -26.50 9.31
N PRO A 54 -1.17 -27.50 8.40
CA PRO A 54 -1.68 -28.82 8.76
C PRO A 54 -0.99 -29.45 9.98
N LYS A 55 0.31 -29.14 10.18
CA LYS A 55 1.10 -29.65 11.31
C LYS A 55 0.78 -28.96 12.63
N THR A 56 0.37 -27.69 12.60
CA THR A 56 0.06 -26.89 13.79
C THR A 56 -1.41 -26.95 14.19
N HIS A 57 -2.24 -27.69 13.43
CA HIS A 57 -3.66 -27.80 13.72
C HIS A 57 -3.95 -28.28 15.15
N ALA A 58 -3.31 -29.38 15.58
CA ALA A 58 -3.53 -29.96 16.91
C ALA A 58 -3.15 -28.97 18.03
N SER A 59 -2.01 -28.27 17.91
CA SER A 59 -1.58 -27.29 18.91
C SER A 59 -2.53 -26.09 18.99
N ILE A 60 -3.08 -25.65 17.85
CA ILE A 60 -4.07 -24.57 17.81
C ILE A 60 -5.36 -25.04 18.47
N GLN A 61 -5.83 -26.25 18.19
CA GLN A 61 -7.04 -26.81 18.80
C GLN A 61 -6.90 -26.91 20.33
N THR A 62 -5.76 -27.39 20.82
CA THR A 62 -5.46 -27.42 22.26
C THR A 62 -5.43 -26.02 22.86
N SER A 63 -4.84 -25.04 22.16
CA SER A 63 -4.82 -23.65 22.63
C SER A 63 -6.20 -23.01 22.66
N LEU A 64 -7.11 -23.41 21.78
CA LEU A 64 -8.50 -22.92 21.76
C LEU A 64 -9.38 -23.57 22.83
N SER A 65 -9.04 -24.78 23.27
CA SER A 65 -9.74 -25.48 24.34
C SER A 65 -9.15 -25.21 25.73
N SER A 66 -7.87 -24.80 25.80
CA SER A 66 -7.25 -24.39 27.04
C SER A 66 -7.90 -23.10 27.54
N ARG A 67 -8.53 -23.16 28.71
CA ARG A 67 -8.87 -21.98 29.49
C ARG A 67 -7.64 -21.57 30.28
N ASP A 68 -7.20 -20.32 30.15
CA ASP A 68 -6.22 -19.78 31.09
C ASP A 68 -6.91 -19.62 32.42
N MET A 69 -6.20 -19.98 33.48
CA MET A 69 -6.72 -19.88 34.84
C MET A 69 -6.70 -18.43 35.34
N PHE A 70 -6.04 -17.52 34.61
CA PHE A 70 -5.78 -16.15 35.04
C PHE A 70 -6.47 -15.08 34.19
N SER A 71 -7.29 -15.47 33.20
CA SER A 71 -8.07 -14.50 32.44
C SER A 71 -9.43 -15.05 32.01
N ASP A 72 -10.47 -14.25 32.18
CA ASP A 72 -11.84 -14.63 31.82
C ASP A 72 -12.08 -14.65 30.30
N ASN A 73 -11.22 -14.02 29.49
CA ASN A 73 -11.42 -13.87 28.05
C ASN A 73 -10.14 -14.06 27.24
N HIS A 74 -10.11 -15.12 26.44
CA HIS A 74 -9.07 -15.34 25.43
C HIS A 74 -9.50 -14.88 24.05
N ALA A 75 -8.56 -14.27 23.34
CA ALA A 75 -8.76 -13.93 21.95
C ALA A 75 -7.63 -14.52 21.10
N HIS A 76 -7.95 -15.07 19.93
CA HIS A 76 -6.99 -15.75 19.06
C HIS A 76 -7.03 -15.17 17.66
N ILE A 77 -5.85 -15.07 17.06
CA ILE A 77 -5.68 -14.69 15.67
C ILE A 77 -5.11 -15.89 14.93
N ILE A 78 -5.84 -16.43 13.97
CA ILE A 78 -5.43 -17.58 13.18
C ILE A 78 -5.09 -17.08 11.77
N GLN A 79 -3.81 -17.07 11.46
CA GLN A 79 -3.29 -16.69 10.15
C GLN A 79 -3.27 -17.92 9.23
N VAL A 80 -4.07 -17.89 8.18
CA VAL A 80 -4.29 -18.99 7.23
C VAL A 80 -3.83 -18.55 5.85
N LYS A 81 -2.98 -19.35 5.20
CA LYS A 81 -2.65 -19.13 3.80
C LYS A 81 -3.79 -19.62 2.91
N GLY A 82 -4.05 -18.94 1.79
CA GLY A 82 -5.11 -19.34 0.86
C GLY A 82 -4.99 -20.79 0.37
N THR A 83 -3.78 -21.34 0.27
CA THR A 83 -3.53 -22.76 -0.08
C THR A 83 -4.13 -23.72 0.94
N ASP A 84 -4.12 -23.33 2.20
CA ASP A 84 -4.40 -24.21 3.32
C ASP A 84 -5.91 -24.26 3.63
N LEU A 85 -6.71 -23.43 2.96
CA LEU A 85 -8.17 -23.44 3.01
C LEU A 85 -8.78 -24.76 2.52
N LYS A 86 -8.04 -25.61 1.79
CA LYS A 86 -8.55 -26.90 1.32
C LYS A 86 -8.46 -28.01 2.35
N HIS A 87 -7.73 -27.82 3.44
CA HIS A 87 -7.49 -28.88 4.43
C HIS A 87 -8.72 -29.09 5.31
N GLU A 88 -9.23 -30.33 5.34
CA GLU A 88 -10.40 -30.73 6.14
C GLU A 88 -10.28 -30.39 7.64
N PRO A 89 -9.11 -30.54 8.31
CA PRO A 89 -8.99 -30.20 9.72
C PRO A 89 -9.33 -28.74 10.04
N LEU A 90 -9.16 -27.80 9.10
CA LEU A 90 -9.51 -26.40 9.32
C LEU A 90 -11.01 -26.24 9.62
N GLU A 91 -11.87 -27.10 9.07
CA GLU A 91 -13.31 -27.08 9.28
C GLU A 91 -13.67 -27.23 10.77
N GLN A 92 -12.93 -28.08 11.49
CA GLN A 92 -13.13 -28.29 12.93
C GLN A 92 -12.78 -27.04 13.75
N LEU A 93 -11.76 -26.29 13.34
CA LEU A 93 -11.41 -25.02 13.99
C LEU A 93 -12.46 -23.93 13.72
N ILE A 94 -13.07 -23.94 12.54
CA ILE A 94 -14.11 -22.97 12.15
C ILE A 94 -15.39 -23.21 12.96
N HIS A 95 -15.81 -24.47 13.05
CA HIS A 95 -17.02 -24.89 13.76
C HIS A 95 -16.86 -24.98 15.28
N ASN A 96 -15.69 -24.70 15.83
CA ASN A 96 -15.49 -24.71 17.28
C ASN A 96 -16.53 -23.79 17.94
N GLU A 97 -17.27 -24.25 18.94
CA GLU A 97 -18.38 -23.52 19.58
C GLU A 97 -17.95 -22.75 20.84
N ASN A 98 -16.67 -22.75 21.18
CA ASN A 98 -16.18 -22.03 22.35
C ASN A 98 -16.49 -20.51 22.26
N ASP A 99 -16.85 -19.90 23.40
CA ASP A 99 -17.02 -18.46 23.61
C ASP A 99 -15.67 -17.72 23.60
N VAL A 100 -14.93 -17.87 22.51
CA VAL A 100 -13.60 -17.30 22.31
C VAL A 100 -13.67 -16.30 21.15
N ILE A 101 -12.98 -15.18 21.30
CA ILE A 101 -12.90 -14.18 20.23
C ILE A 101 -11.91 -14.69 19.17
N LEU A 102 -12.37 -14.84 17.93
CA LEU A 102 -11.58 -15.40 16.83
C LEU A 102 -11.45 -14.43 15.66
N ILE A 103 -10.21 -14.18 15.25
CA ILE A 103 -9.88 -13.44 14.03
C ILE A 103 -9.16 -14.38 13.07
N TYR A 104 -9.74 -14.66 11.91
CA TYR A 104 -9.07 -15.37 10.82
C TYR A 104 -8.43 -14.36 9.88
N LEU A 105 -7.11 -14.42 9.70
CA LEU A 105 -6.37 -13.65 8.70
C LEU A 105 -6.10 -14.55 7.49
N ILE A 106 -6.78 -14.31 6.37
CA ILE A 106 -6.61 -15.12 5.16
C ILE A 106 -5.71 -14.38 4.17
N GLU A 107 -4.52 -14.93 3.93
CA GLU A 107 -3.55 -14.37 2.98
C GLU A 107 -3.77 -14.89 1.55
N LYS A 108 -3.64 -13.99 0.57
CA LYS A 108 -3.47 -14.32 -0.85
C LYS A 108 -4.49 -15.34 -1.37
N ILE A 109 -5.75 -14.90 -1.50
CA ILE A 109 -6.84 -15.75 -1.96
C ILE A 109 -7.03 -15.71 -3.48
N GLN A 110 -7.04 -16.88 -4.12
CA GLN A 110 -7.40 -17.03 -5.52
C GLN A 110 -8.91 -17.24 -5.71
N PRO A 111 -9.48 -16.92 -6.90
CA PRO A 111 -10.92 -17.13 -7.16
C PRO A 111 -11.40 -18.56 -6.91
N ALA A 112 -10.58 -19.56 -7.23
CA ALA A 112 -10.90 -20.97 -6.97
C ALA A 112 -11.00 -21.29 -5.47
N GLN A 113 -10.20 -20.63 -4.63
CA GLN A 113 -10.19 -20.84 -3.18
C GLN A 113 -11.44 -20.26 -2.50
N LYS A 114 -12.07 -19.23 -3.08
CA LYS A 114 -13.35 -18.67 -2.60
C LYS A 114 -14.54 -19.64 -2.74
N ARG A 115 -14.38 -20.72 -3.51
CA ARG A 115 -15.41 -21.76 -3.71
C ARG A 115 -15.21 -22.97 -2.80
N THR A 116 -14.16 -22.98 -1.98
CA THR A 116 -13.87 -24.10 -1.07
C THR A 116 -14.88 -24.16 0.08
N LYS A 117 -15.16 -25.37 0.59
CA LYS A 117 -16.09 -25.59 1.70
C LYS A 117 -15.73 -24.76 2.93
N ASN A 118 -14.46 -24.75 3.34
CA ASN A 118 -13.98 -24.00 4.50
C ASN A 118 -14.14 -22.49 4.34
N PHE A 119 -13.92 -21.95 3.14
CA PHE A 119 -14.17 -20.52 2.88
C PHE A 119 -15.66 -20.18 2.99
N LEU A 120 -16.54 -21.04 2.47
CA LEU A 120 -17.98 -20.86 2.59
C LEU A 120 -18.46 -21.00 4.04
N ALA A 121 -17.86 -21.89 4.83
CA ALA A 121 -18.14 -22.03 6.26
C ALA A 121 -17.74 -20.77 7.04
N LEU A 122 -16.50 -20.28 6.84
CA LEU A 122 -16.03 -19.01 7.41
C LEU A 122 -16.95 -17.86 7.06
N ALA A 123 -17.35 -17.76 5.80
CA ALA A 123 -18.17 -16.65 5.35
C ALA A 123 -19.64 -16.71 5.85
N LYS A 124 -20.10 -17.86 6.34
CA LYS A 124 -21.40 -18.00 7.04
C LYS A 124 -21.29 -17.68 8.54
N GLN A 125 -20.20 -18.09 9.19
CA GLN A 125 -20.07 -18.03 10.65
C GLN A 125 -19.31 -16.80 11.16
N THR A 126 -18.66 -16.05 10.26
CA THR A 126 -17.83 -14.90 10.63
C THR A 126 -18.23 -13.65 9.89
N THR A 127 -17.95 -12.51 10.52
CA THR A 127 -18.05 -11.21 9.86
C THR A 127 -16.89 -11.06 8.88
N MET A 128 -17.17 -11.04 7.58
CA MET A 128 -16.14 -10.97 6.54
C MET A 128 -15.73 -9.52 6.26
N ILE A 129 -14.44 -9.20 6.39
CA ILE A 129 -13.86 -7.89 6.10
C ILE A 129 -12.96 -8.00 4.86
N SER A 130 -13.26 -7.20 3.84
CA SER A 130 -12.42 -7.06 2.66
C SER A 130 -11.52 -5.84 2.79
N THR A 131 -10.21 -6.07 2.64
CA THR A 131 -9.16 -5.03 2.73
C THR A 131 -8.64 -4.64 1.34
N LYS A 132 -9.53 -4.54 0.35
CA LYS A 132 -9.15 -4.08 -0.98
C LYS A 132 -8.58 -2.66 -0.93
N ALA A 133 -7.55 -2.41 -1.73
CA ALA A 133 -7.02 -1.07 -1.95
C ALA A 133 -8.17 -0.11 -2.29
N LEU A 134 -8.20 1.04 -1.61
CA LEU A 134 -9.24 2.05 -1.79
C LEU A 134 -8.96 2.88 -3.05
N SER A 135 -10.02 3.25 -3.76
CA SER A 135 -9.93 4.30 -4.77
C SER A 135 -9.95 5.67 -4.09
N GLU A 136 -9.53 6.72 -4.79
CA GLU A 136 -9.50 8.09 -4.27
C GLU A 136 -10.82 8.53 -3.62
N LYS A 137 -11.96 8.28 -4.28
CA LYS A 137 -13.29 8.58 -3.72
C LYS A 137 -13.57 7.83 -2.41
N LYS A 138 -13.08 6.60 -2.30
CA LYS A 138 -13.24 5.75 -1.12
C LYS A 138 -12.30 6.15 0.01
N THR A 139 -11.11 6.63 -0.32
CA THR A 139 -10.16 7.22 0.64
C THR A 139 -10.79 8.42 1.34
N LEU A 140 -11.47 9.31 0.61
CA LEU A 140 -12.18 10.45 1.20
C LEU A 140 -13.28 9.99 2.17
N THR A 141 -14.09 9.01 1.76
CA THR A 141 -15.14 8.44 2.61
C THR A 141 -14.56 7.77 3.85
N TRP A 142 -13.47 7.01 3.70
CA TRP A 142 -12.79 6.37 4.83
C TRP A 142 -12.21 7.40 5.81
N MET A 143 -11.61 8.49 5.32
CA MET A 143 -11.10 9.56 6.17
C MET A 143 -12.24 10.25 6.94
N LYS A 144 -13.40 10.48 6.30
CA LYS A 144 -14.61 10.98 6.96
C LYS A 144 -15.07 10.05 8.08
N THR A 145 -15.16 8.75 7.81
CA THR A 145 -15.61 7.78 8.82
C THR A 145 -14.61 7.65 9.96
N LEU A 146 -13.31 7.76 9.68
CA LEU A 146 -12.25 7.77 10.69
C LEU A 146 -12.35 9.00 11.61
N CYS A 147 -12.50 10.21 11.06
CA CYS A 147 -12.67 11.44 11.85
C CYS A 147 -13.95 11.39 12.70
N ALA A 148 -15.06 10.97 12.11
CA ALA A 148 -16.34 10.80 12.81
C ALA A 148 -16.27 9.71 13.89
N PHE A 149 -15.48 8.65 13.67
CA PHE A 149 -15.26 7.61 14.68
C PHE A 149 -14.63 8.20 15.94
N HIS A 150 -13.62 9.06 15.76
CA HIS A 150 -12.88 9.74 16.83
C HIS A 150 -13.48 11.08 17.28
N GLN A 151 -14.68 11.43 16.82
CA GLN A 151 -15.38 12.68 17.18
C GLN A 151 -14.61 13.96 16.81
N ILE A 152 -13.82 13.91 15.73
CA ILE A 152 -13.11 15.06 15.19
C ILE A 152 -14.00 15.74 14.14
N GLN A 153 -14.31 17.00 14.35
CA GLN A 153 -15.06 17.84 13.42
C GLN A 153 -14.12 18.47 12.40
N ILE A 154 -14.33 18.14 11.13
CA ILE A 154 -13.56 18.68 10.00
C ILE A 154 -14.48 18.83 8.79
N SER A 155 -14.30 19.91 8.02
CA SER A 155 -15.12 20.15 6.83
C SER A 155 -14.71 19.25 5.67
N ASP A 156 -15.67 18.90 4.81
CA ASP A 156 -15.45 18.05 3.63
C ASP A 156 -14.37 18.62 2.69
N HIS A 157 -14.34 19.94 2.53
CA HIS A 157 -13.32 20.63 1.75
C HIS A 157 -11.92 20.40 2.32
N LEU A 158 -11.75 20.50 3.65
CA LEU A 158 -10.46 20.26 4.28
C LEU A 158 -10.02 18.81 4.19
N ILE A 159 -10.93 17.84 4.34
CA ILE A 159 -10.62 16.43 4.13
C ILE A 159 -10.05 16.22 2.72
N HIS A 160 -10.68 16.81 1.71
CA HIS A 160 -10.19 16.73 0.34
C HIS A 160 -8.78 17.31 0.20
N THR A 161 -8.54 18.51 0.74
CA THR A 161 -7.20 19.13 0.73
C THR A 161 -6.15 18.26 1.44
N ILE A 162 -6.49 17.61 2.55
CA ILE A 162 -5.57 16.74 3.30
C ILE A 162 -5.24 15.48 2.50
N CYS A 163 -6.26 14.82 1.95
CA CYS A 163 -6.04 13.64 1.12
C CYS A 163 -5.18 13.97 -0.10
N GLN A 164 -5.37 15.13 -0.71
CA GLN A 164 -4.48 15.60 -1.79
C GLN A 164 -3.06 15.88 -1.30
N ARG A 165 -2.90 16.56 -0.15
CA ARG A 165 -1.58 16.92 0.40
C ARG A 165 -0.77 15.70 0.87
N LEU A 166 -1.44 14.61 1.22
CA LEU A 166 -0.84 13.34 1.63
C LEU A 166 -0.89 12.29 0.52
N ASP A 167 -1.19 12.67 -0.73
CA ASP A 167 -1.28 11.78 -1.90
C ASP A 167 -2.19 10.55 -1.69
N GLY A 168 -3.19 10.67 -0.80
CA GLY A 168 -4.08 9.59 -0.43
C GLY A 168 -3.42 8.44 0.35
N ASP A 169 -2.23 8.63 0.92
CA ASP A 169 -1.58 7.61 1.75
C ASP A 169 -2.36 7.37 3.04
N LEU A 170 -2.97 6.18 3.12
CA LEU A 170 -3.80 5.76 4.24
C LEU A 170 -3.02 5.70 5.56
N SER A 171 -1.73 5.35 5.51
CA SER A 171 -0.89 5.31 6.70
C SER A 171 -0.66 6.70 7.26
N SER A 172 -0.28 7.66 6.40
CA SER A 172 -0.10 9.05 6.81
C SER A 172 -1.40 9.68 7.33
N LEU A 173 -2.54 9.32 6.73
CA LEU A 173 -3.86 9.79 7.20
C LEU A 173 -4.21 9.23 8.60
N ASP A 174 -4.01 7.93 8.85
CA ASP A 174 -4.23 7.33 10.19
C ASP A 174 -3.27 7.92 11.24
N GLN A 175 -2.02 8.16 10.86
CA GLN A 175 -1.04 8.82 11.72
C GLN A 175 -1.48 10.24 12.07
N LEU A 176 -1.92 11.03 11.10
CA LEU A 176 -2.43 12.38 11.33
C LEU A 176 -3.60 12.36 12.32
N VAL A 177 -4.60 11.50 12.10
CA VAL A 177 -5.73 11.36 13.02
C VAL A 177 -5.28 10.92 14.41
N THR A 178 -4.35 9.98 14.49
CA THR A 178 -3.76 9.54 15.76
C THR A 178 -3.09 10.70 16.50
N GLN A 179 -2.34 11.57 15.80
CA GLN A 179 -1.73 12.75 16.39
C GLN A 179 -2.78 13.75 16.90
N LEU A 180 -3.85 13.98 16.14
CA LEU A 180 -4.93 14.86 16.57
C LEU A 180 -5.60 14.35 17.85
N ILE A 181 -5.81 13.03 17.96
CA ILE A 181 -6.35 12.40 19.17
C ILE A 181 -5.40 12.59 20.35
N LEU A 182 -4.11 12.34 20.17
CA LEU A 182 -3.10 12.49 21.23
C LEU A 182 -3.02 13.94 21.74
N GLN A 183 -3.16 14.90 20.84
CA GLN A 183 -3.16 16.33 21.13
C GLN A 183 -4.53 16.87 21.56
N LYS A 184 -5.54 15.99 21.69
CA LYS A 184 -6.93 16.30 22.08
C LYS A 184 -7.62 17.35 21.20
N VAL A 185 -7.23 17.44 19.92
CA VAL A 185 -7.86 18.34 18.94
C VAL A 185 -9.21 17.75 18.53
N ARG A 186 -10.28 18.53 18.69
CA ARG A 186 -11.66 18.11 18.37
C ARG A 186 -12.27 18.82 17.17
N GLU A 187 -11.75 19.97 16.77
CA GLU A 187 -12.26 20.76 15.65
C GLU A 187 -11.10 21.34 14.84
N ILE A 188 -11.20 21.24 13.51
CA ILE A 188 -10.23 21.81 12.58
C ILE A 188 -10.97 22.72 11.59
N LYS A 189 -10.61 24.01 11.62
CA LYS A 189 -11.25 25.05 10.79
C LYS A 189 -10.48 25.40 9.52
N THR A 190 -9.16 25.24 9.52
CA THR A 190 -8.29 25.58 8.38
C THR A 190 -7.16 24.57 8.23
N ILE A 191 -6.55 24.55 7.04
CA ILE A 191 -5.39 23.70 6.75
C ILE A 191 -4.15 24.13 7.56
N ASP A 192 -4.04 25.41 7.91
CA ASP A 192 -2.89 25.94 8.65
C ASP A 192 -2.82 25.36 10.06
N HIS A 193 -3.98 25.14 10.70
CA HIS A 193 -4.08 24.46 11.99
C HIS A 193 -3.57 23.01 11.94
N LEU A 194 -3.55 22.36 10.77
CA LEU A 194 -3.09 20.98 10.60
C LEU A 194 -1.59 20.86 10.39
N THR A 195 -0.96 21.89 9.82
CA THR A 195 0.48 21.91 9.53
C THR A 195 1.38 21.40 10.68
N PRO A 196 1.19 21.79 11.95
CA PRO A 196 2.03 21.29 13.05
C PRO A 196 1.78 19.82 13.42
N TYR A 197 0.61 19.26 13.08
CA TYR A 197 0.25 17.87 13.39
C TYR A 197 0.56 16.90 12.26
N ILE A 198 0.78 17.42 11.05
CA ILE A 198 1.31 16.65 9.95
C ILE A 198 2.76 16.34 10.30
N LEU A 199 2.98 15.17 10.90
CA LEU A 199 4.30 14.57 10.97
C LEU A 199 4.77 14.42 9.52
N THR A 200 5.66 15.30 9.07
CA THR A 200 6.26 15.29 7.74
C THR A 200 7.18 14.08 7.60
N THR A 201 6.58 12.90 7.55
CA THR A 201 7.02 11.81 6.70
C THR A 201 6.08 11.79 5.51
N GLN A 202 6.01 12.91 4.76
CA GLN A 202 5.64 12.78 3.36
C GLN A 202 6.70 11.87 2.76
N GLN A 203 6.38 10.58 2.61
CA GLN A 203 7.19 9.72 1.77
C GLN A 203 7.23 10.43 0.43
N ALA A 204 8.40 10.94 0.06
CA ALA A 204 8.54 11.69 -1.17
C ALA A 204 7.88 10.87 -2.29
N PRO A 205 6.94 11.42 -3.08
CA PRO A 205 6.16 10.64 -4.02
C PRO A 205 7.01 10.24 -5.24
N ILE A 206 7.99 9.38 -5.00
CA ILE A 206 9.08 8.98 -5.91
C ILE A 206 8.50 8.42 -7.20
N PHE A 207 7.48 7.55 -7.11
CA PHE A 207 6.85 6.96 -8.30
C PHE A 207 6.14 8.00 -9.16
N SER A 208 5.32 8.86 -8.57
CA SER A 208 4.64 9.93 -9.31
C SER A 208 5.63 10.90 -9.95
N THR A 209 6.77 11.15 -9.27
CA THR A 209 7.84 12.02 -9.76
C THR A 209 8.58 11.38 -10.93
N ILE A 210 8.84 10.07 -10.89
CA ILE A 210 9.41 9.32 -12.01
C ILE A 210 8.46 9.37 -13.20
N ASP A 211 7.17 9.14 -12.98
CA ASP A 211 6.19 9.20 -14.05
C ASP A 211 6.08 10.62 -14.62
N ALA A 212 6.11 11.66 -13.79
CA ALA A 212 6.19 13.05 -14.23
C ALA A 212 7.45 13.33 -15.06
N LEU A 213 8.61 12.82 -14.61
CA LEU A 213 9.90 12.97 -15.27
C LEU A 213 9.89 12.39 -16.68
N PHE A 214 9.42 11.15 -16.83
CA PHE A 214 9.38 10.48 -18.14
C PHE A 214 8.21 10.92 -19.04
N ASN A 215 7.19 11.59 -18.48
CA ASN A 215 6.15 12.27 -19.26
C ASN A 215 6.53 13.71 -19.65
N GLY A 216 7.69 14.21 -19.22
CA GLY A 216 8.16 15.57 -19.56
C GLY A 216 7.48 16.69 -18.78
N LYS A 217 6.91 16.40 -17.60
CA LYS A 217 6.30 17.41 -16.71
C LYS A 217 7.36 18.18 -15.93
N TYR A 218 8.12 19.01 -16.63
CA TYR A 218 9.31 19.70 -16.10
C TYR A 218 9.02 20.51 -14.82
N ASP A 219 7.99 21.36 -14.82
CA ASP A 219 7.68 22.22 -13.67
C ASP A 219 7.33 21.42 -12.41
N THR A 220 6.63 20.30 -12.58
CA THR A 220 6.31 19.37 -11.49
C THR A 220 7.58 18.77 -10.90
N CYS A 221 8.53 18.34 -11.74
CA CYS A 221 9.81 17.80 -11.30
C CYS A 221 10.67 18.86 -10.60
N VAL A 222 10.70 20.10 -11.11
CA VAL A 222 11.43 21.21 -10.47
C VAL A 222 10.86 21.51 -9.08
N ALA A 223 9.53 21.62 -8.97
CA ALA A 223 8.87 21.84 -7.69
C ALA A 223 9.19 20.71 -6.68
N PHE A 224 9.17 19.46 -7.14
CA PHE A 224 9.54 18.31 -6.32
C PHE A 224 11.00 18.41 -5.82
N PHE A 225 11.97 18.62 -6.72
CA PHE A 225 13.40 18.64 -6.34
C PHE A 225 13.78 19.85 -5.46
N ARG A 226 13.02 20.94 -5.52
CA ARG A 226 13.17 22.07 -4.57
C ARG A 226 12.82 21.65 -3.14
N THR A 227 11.76 20.85 -2.98
CA THR A 227 11.26 20.42 -1.67
C THR A 227 12.01 19.20 -1.14
N HIS A 228 12.42 18.27 -2.01
CA HIS A 228 13.03 16.98 -1.65
C HIS A 228 14.47 16.86 -2.16
N HIS A 229 15.41 17.49 -1.46
CA HIS A 229 16.85 17.48 -1.78
C HIS A 229 17.65 16.46 -0.95
N GLN A 230 16.96 15.61 -0.19
CA GLN A 230 17.58 14.58 0.64
C GLN A 230 18.26 13.51 -0.22
N ALA A 231 19.50 13.14 0.12
CA ALA A 231 20.33 12.24 -0.69
C ALA A 231 19.68 10.87 -0.93
N ASP A 232 19.02 10.31 0.08
CA ASP A 232 18.30 9.05 0.06
C ASP A 232 17.06 9.07 -0.86
N VAL A 233 16.35 10.19 -0.94
CA VAL A 233 15.25 10.38 -1.90
C VAL A 233 15.80 10.48 -3.32
N LEU A 234 16.84 11.29 -3.53
CA LEU A 234 17.47 11.47 -4.85
C LEU A 234 18.09 10.18 -5.37
N GLN A 235 18.74 9.40 -4.51
CA GLN A 235 19.27 8.08 -4.84
C GLN A 235 18.16 7.14 -5.33
N LYS A 236 17.03 7.06 -4.63
CA LYS A 236 15.89 6.22 -5.06
C LYS A 236 15.36 6.64 -6.44
N ILE A 237 15.18 7.94 -6.66
CA ILE A 237 14.73 8.47 -7.96
C ILE A 237 15.75 8.16 -9.05
N TYR A 238 17.03 8.37 -8.77
CA TYR A 238 18.13 8.04 -9.68
C TYR A 238 18.10 6.55 -10.08
N TRP A 239 18.11 5.63 -9.11
CA TRP A 239 18.14 4.18 -9.36
C TRP A 239 16.92 3.72 -10.17
N MET A 240 15.74 4.20 -9.84
CA MET A 240 14.53 3.86 -10.57
C MET A 240 14.50 4.46 -11.98
N SER A 241 14.99 5.71 -12.14
CA SER A 241 15.12 6.36 -13.44
C SER A 241 16.12 5.65 -14.34
N LEU A 242 17.27 5.24 -13.79
CA LEU A 242 18.28 4.46 -14.50
C LEU A 242 17.72 3.12 -14.98
N LYS A 243 17.00 2.40 -14.10
CA LYS A 243 16.33 1.13 -14.45
C LYS A 243 15.31 1.33 -15.58
N ARG A 244 14.52 2.40 -15.52
CA ARG A 244 13.52 2.73 -16.54
C ARG A 244 14.16 3.10 -17.88
N LEU A 245 15.16 3.96 -17.85
CA LEU A 245 15.87 4.40 -19.05
C LEU A 245 16.59 3.23 -19.73
N ARG A 246 17.22 2.34 -18.95
CA ARG A 246 17.79 1.07 -19.45
C ARG A 246 16.75 0.22 -20.17
N GLN A 247 15.54 0.12 -19.62
CA GLN A 247 14.46 -0.62 -20.25
C GLN A 247 14.04 0.02 -21.59
N MET A 248 13.98 1.35 -21.65
CA MET A 248 13.68 2.08 -22.90
C MET A 248 14.76 1.87 -23.97
N VAL A 249 16.04 1.99 -23.60
CA VAL A 249 17.18 1.75 -24.52
C VAL A 249 17.14 0.34 -25.09
N ARG A 250 16.97 -0.68 -24.23
CA ARG A 250 16.87 -2.08 -24.67
C ARG A 250 15.68 -2.33 -25.59
N LEU A 251 14.54 -1.70 -25.30
CA LEU A 251 13.35 -1.85 -26.12
C LEU A 251 13.55 -1.20 -27.49
N GLN A 252 14.23 -0.04 -27.53
CA GLN A 252 14.57 0.63 -28.77
C GLN A 252 15.55 -0.19 -29.63
N GLU A 253 16.58 -0.77 -29.03
CA GLU A 253 17.52 -1.67 -29.70
C GLU A 253 16.81 -2.88 -30.32
N LYS A 254 15.91 -3.53 -29.57
CA LYS A 254 15.09 -4.65 -30.08
C LYS A 254 14.14 -4.21 -31.19
N TYR A 255 13.52 -3.05 -31.05
CA TYR A 255 12.60 -2.53 -32.06
C TYR A 255 13.30 -2.27 -33.41
N ILE A 256 14.54 -1.76 -33.36
CA ILE A 256 15.36 -1.54 -34.55
C ILE A 256 15.88 -2.87 -35.13
N ALA A 257 16.31 -3.80 -34.28
CA ALA A 257 16.91 -5.08 -34.71
C ALA A 257 15.89 -6.07 -35.26
N ASP A 258 14.79 -6.30 -34.54
CA ASP A 258 13.92 -7.46 -34.78
C ASP A 258 12.80 -7.19 -35.80
N LYS A 259 12.60 -5.94 -36.24
CA LYS A 259 11.45 -5.48 -37.07
C LYS A 259 10.09 -6.00 -36.61
N THR A 260 9.98 -6.39 -35.34
CA THR A 260 8.76 -6.95 -34.75
C THR A 260 7.79 -5.82 -34.41
N SER A 261 6.50 -6.15 -34.37
CA SER A 261 5.49 -5.15 -34.04
C SER A 261 5.69 -4.63 -32.62
N LEU A 262 5.60 -3.31 -32.45
CA LEU A 262 5.81 -2.65 -31.17
C LEU A 262 4.91 -3.21 -30.05
N HIS A 263 3.69 -3.64 -30.41
CA HIS A 263 2.76 -4.26 -29.47
C HIS A 263 3.31 -5.57 -28.88
N VAL A 264 3.91 -6.43 -29.70
CA VAL A 264 4.51 -7.70 -29.25
C VAL A 264 5.71 -7.45 -28.34
N LEU A 265 6.55 -6.46 -28.67
CA LEU A 265 7.68 -6.08 -27.82
C LEU A 265 7.24 -5.55 -26.45
N LEU A 266 6.22 -4.70 -26.40
CA LEU A 266 5.66 -4.17 -25.15
C LEU A 266 5.08 -5.29 -24.27
N GLN A 267 4.44 -6.30 -24.87
CA GLN A 267 3.93 -7.48 -24.16
C GLN A 267 5.07 -8.37 -23.64
N ASN A 268 6.09 -8.64 -24.45
CA ASN A 268 7.24 -9.46 -24.09
C ASN A 268 8.03 -8.86 -22.92
N GLU A 269 8.18 -7.52 -22.90
CA GLU A 269 8.81 -6.77 -21.81
C GLU A 269 7.87 -6.55 -20.61
N ARG A 270 6.66 -7.13 -20.63
CA ARG A 270 5.64 -7.04 -19.56
C ARG A 270 5.35 -5.60 -19.14
N ILE A 271 5.31 -4.68 -20.10
CA ILE A 271 5.02 -3.27 -19.85
C ILE A 271 3.51 -3.09 -19.68
N TRP A 272 3.12 -2.64 -18.49
CA TRP A 272 1.72 -2.38 -18.13
C TRP A 272 1.08 -1.40 -19.12
N PRO A 273 -0.21 -1.60 -19.51
CA PRO A 273 -0.89 -0.76 -20.50
C PRO A 273 -0.82 0.74 -20.21
N GLN A 274 -0.94 1.14 -18.95
CA GLN A 274 -0.87 2.53 -18.50
C GLN A 274 0.49 3.20 -18.78
N MET A 275 1.57 2.41 -18.83
CA MET A 275 2.92 2.91 -19.10
C MET A 275 3.28 2.92 -20.58
N GLN A 276 2.52 2.22 -21.43
CA GLN A 276 2.83 2.10 -22.85
C GLN A 276 2.92 3.45 -23.60
N PRO A 277 2.06 4.46 -23.35
CA PRO A 277 2.19 5.77 -24.01
C PRO A 277 3.56 6.41 -23.78
N MET A 278 4.07 6.34 -22.56
CA MET A 278 5.38 6.87 -22.18
C MET A 278 6.52 6.16 -22.92
N PHE A 279 6.48 4.82 -23.01
CA PHE A 279 7.47 4.06 -23.78
C PHE A 279 7.39 4.36 -25.29
N LYS A 280 6.18 4.51 -25.85
CA LYS A 280 6.01 4.89 -27.25
C LYS A 280 6.63 6.26 -27.55
N LYS A 281 6.47 7.23 -26.65
CA LYS A 281 7.08 8.56 -26.78
C LYS A 281 8.61 8.48 -26.73
N ALA A 282 9.18 7.68 -25.82
CA ALA A 282 10.62 7.49 -25.72
C ALA A 282 11.23 6.88 -27.00
N LEU A 283 10.51 5.98 -27.68
CA LEU A 283 10.97 5.37 -28.94
C LEU A 283 11.03 6.34 -30.13
N GLN A 284 10.31 7.46 -30.06
CA GLN A 284 10.39 8.51 -31.08
C GLN A 284 11.69 9.31 -30.98
N GLN A 285 12.41 9.25 -29.85
CA GLN A 285 13.70 9.92 -29.71
C GLN A 285 14.79 9.16 -30.46
N PRO A 286 15.82 9.84 -31.00
CA PRO A 286 16.98 9.17 -31.59
C PRO A 286 17.67 8.24 -30.58
N GLN A 287 18.07 7.04 -31.03
CA GLN A 287 18.73 6.05 -30.17
C GLN A 287 19.98 6.59 -29.49
N SER A 288 20.81 7.33 -30.23
CA SER A 288 22.01 7.97 -29.71
C SER A 288 21.73 8.92 -28.54
N LYS A 289 20.61 9.65 -28.59
CA LYS A 289 20.22 10.61 -27.55
C LYS A 289 19.74 9.89 -26.27
N LEU A 290 18.97 8.82 -26.42
CA LEU A 290 18.52 8.01 -25.28
C LEU A 290 19.69 7.28 -24.61
N GLN A 291 20.61 6.74 -25.41
CA GLN A 291 21.86 6.13 -24.94
C GLN A 291 22.77 7.15 -24.26
N GLN A 292 22.88 8.38 -24.80
CA GLN A 292 23.63 9.45 -24.16
C GLN A 292 23.08 9.76 -22.77
N HIS A 293 21.77 9.94 -22.62
CA HIS A 293 21.16 10.16 -21.30
C HIS A 293 21.37 8.99 -20.34
N PHE A 294 21.40 7.75 -20.86
CA PHE A 294 21.68 6.57 -20.06
C PHE A 294 23.11 6.59 -19.53
N THR A 295 24.09 6.87 -20.38
CA THR A 295 25.49 7.01 -19.99
C THR A 295 25.68 8.17 -19.01
N GLU A 296 25.06 9.33 -19.27
CA GLU A 296 25.08 10.48 -18.36
C GLU A 296 24.49 10.13 -16.98
N LEU A 297 23.48 9.27 -16.89
CA LEU A 297 23.01 8.78 -15.59
C LEU A 297 23.99 7.76 -14.98
N CYS A 298 24.53 6.81 -15.75
CA CYS A 298 25.53 5.85 -15.25
C CYS A 298 26.75 6.53 -14.62
N ASP A 299 27.18 7.68 -15.14
CA ASP A 299 28.28 8.45 -14.58
C ASP A 299 28.04 8.90 -13.12
N LEU A 300 26.77 9.00 -12.69
CA LEU A 300 26.42 9.30 -11.30
C LEU A 300 26.76 8.14 -10.35
N GLU A 301 26.94 6.90 -10.83
CA GLU A 301 27.44 5.78 -10.02
C GLU A 301 28.82 6.09 -9.42
N TYR A 302 29.69 6.72 -10.19
CA TYR A 302 31.04 7.07 -9.73
C TYR A 302 30.98 8.11 -8.61
N LEU A 303 30.03 9.07 -8.68
CA LEU A 303 29.78 10.03 -7.62
C LEU A 303 29.25 9.35 -6.35
N LEU A 304 28.29 8.42 -6.50
CA LEU A 304 27.72 7.68 -5.37
C LEU A 304 28.72 6.78 -4.66
N LYS A 305 29.68 6.22 -5.40
CA LYS A 305 30.76 5.37 -4.86
C LYS A 305 31.92 6.17 -4.29
N GLY A 306 31.82 7.51 -4.24
CA GLY A 306 32.85 8.37 -3.67
C GLY A 306 34.12 8.47 -4.50
N GLN A 307 34.07 8.13 -5.79
CA GLN A 307 35.24 8.18 -6.69
C GLN A 307 35.46 9.57 -7.31
N SER A 308 34.72 10.58 -6.85
CA SER A 308 34.81 11.97 -7.29
C SER A 308 34.36 12.91 -6.17
N HIS A 309 34.92 14.12 -6.14
CA HIS A 309 34.60 15.16 -5.15
C HIS A 309 33.34 15.98 -5.49
N LEU A 310 32.68 15.68 -6.62
CA LEU A 310 31.49 16.42 -7.05
C LEU A 310 30.27 16.06 -6.19
N ASN A 311 29.44 17.06 -5.90
CA ASN A 311 28.21 16.89 -5.13
C ASN A 311 27.18 16.04 -5.93
N PHE A 312 26.79 14.89 -5.40
CA PHE A 312 25.85 13.98 -6.05
C PHE A 312 24.48 14.63 -6.25
N GLU A 313 23.95 15.33 -5.23
CA GLU A 313 22.59 15.86 -5.23
C GLU A 313 22.36 16.83 -6.40
N ARG A 314 23.27 17.80 -6.54
CA ARG A 314 23.21 18.81 -7.60
C ARG A 314 23.35 18.19 -9.00
N ASN A 315 24.24 17.22 -9.14
CA ASN A 315 24.47 16.54 -10.42
C ASN A 315 23.30 15.63 -10.81
N ALA A 316 22.72 14.92 -9.84
CA ALA A 316 21.54 14.09 -10.04
C ALA A 316 20.35 14.93 -10.50
N ILE A 317 20.03 16.02 -9.78
CA ILE A 317 18.92 16.91 -10.14
C ILE A 317 19.12 17.49 -11.54
N ALA A 318 20.31 18.02 -11.85
CA ALA A 318 20.58 18.61 -13.16
C ALA A 318 20.39 17.61 -14.32
N ARG A 319 20.89 16.38 -14.19
CA ARG A 319 20.80 15.35 -15.23
C ARG A 319 19.38 14.78 -15.35
N LEU A 320 18.66 14.63 -14.24
CA LEU A 320 17.25 14.20 -14.24
C LEU A 320 16.34 15.25 -14.88
N LEU A 321 16.56 16.54 -14.61
CA LEU A 321 15.82 17.63 -15.24
C LEU A 321 16.13 17.76 -16.74
N LYS A 322 17.41 17.56 -17.14
CA LYS A 322 17.81 17.49 -18.55
C LYS A 322 17.10 16.34 -19.28
N LEU A 323 17.03 15.16 -18.66
CA LEU A 323 16.28 14.02 -19.19
C LEU A 323 14.78 14.36 -19.35
N CYS A 324 14.18 15.03 -18.37
CA CYS A 324 12.79 15.45 -18.43
C CYS A 324 12.50 16.36 -19.63
N GLN A 325 13.36 17.36 -19.89
CA GLN A 325 13.26 18.25 -21.05
C GLN A 325 13.46 17.52 -22.38
N ALA A 326 14.29 16.48 -22.41
CA ALA A 326 14.48 15.69 -23.63
C ALA A 326 13.24 14.83 -23.97
N LEU A 327 12.39 14.56 -22.98
CA LEU A 327 11.21 13.70 -23.10
C LEU A 327 9.88 14.48 -23.10
N SER A 328 9.89 15.80 -22.93
CA SER A 328 8.73 16.69 -23.10
C SER A 328 8.35 16.85 -24.56
#